data_AF-A0A9E2KLP4-F1
#
_entry.id   AF-A0A9E2KLP4-F1
#
_cell.length_a   1.000
_cell.length_b   1.000
_cell.length_c   1.000
_cell.angle_alpha   90.00
_cell.angle_beta   90.00
_cell.angle_gamma   90.00
#
_symmetry.space_group_name_H-M   'P 1'
#
loop_
_entity.id
_entity.type
_entity.pdbx_description
1 polymer ?
#
loop_
_entity_poly.entity_id
_entity_poly.type
_entity_poly.pdbx_seq_one_letter_code
_entity_poly.pdbx_strand_id
1 'polypeptide(L)' 'MDGKTFKRIRMAMGLTGDELAERMHVSGNYIRLVETNKKPVSELLEYKIMDQLRRAINSDDPLFKLLKELLSPQSSANQF' A
#
# COMPACT_ATOMS: atom_id res chain seq x y z
N MET A 1 -11.59 -5.31 0.91
CA MET A 1 -11.17 -4.76 -0.42
C MET A 1 -11.16 -5.84 -1.51
N ASP A 2 -11.14 -5.48 -2.80
CA ASP A 2 -10.92 -6.45 -3.90
C ASP A 2 -9.42 -6.68 -4.19
N GLY A 3 -9.10 -7.76 -4.91
CA GLY A 3 -7.71 -8.13 -5.24
C GLY A 3 -6.99 -7.13 -6.13
N LYS A 4 -7.73 -6.39 -6.98
CA LYS A 4 -7.16 -5.32 -7.82
C LYS A 4 -6.70 -4.14 -6.98
N THR A 5 -7.48 -3.75 -5.98
CA THR A 5 -7.13 -2.70 -5.02
C THR A 5 -5.95 -3.13 -4.16
N PHE A 6 -5.95 -4.38 -3.68
CA PHE A 6 -4.83 -4.97 -2.96
C PHE A 6 -3.51 -4.86 -3.75
N LYS A 7 -3.55 -5.25 -5.04
CA LYS A 7 -2.41 -5.13 -5.97
C LYS A 7 -1.94 -3.68 -6.12
N ARG A 8 -2.87 -2.73 -6.28
CA ARG A 8 -2.54 -1.30 -6.43
C ARG A 8 -1.84 -0.75 -5.19
N ILE A 9 -2.30 -1.12 -4.00
CA ILE A 9 -1.66 -0.71 -2.74
C ILE A 9 -0.24 -1.26 -2.66
N ARG A 10 -0.03 -2.54 -2.99
CA ARG A 10 1.32 -3.12 -3.07
C ARG A 10 2.23 -2.32 -4.01
N MET A 11 1.74 -2.03 -5.21
CA MET A 11 2.49 -1.29 -6.22
C MET A 11 2.79 0.15 -5.77
N ALA A 12 1.85 0.80 -5.09
CA ALA A 12 2.06 2.14 -4.53
C ALA A 12 3.14 2.17 -3.45
N MET A 13 3.35 1.07 -2.73
CA MET A 13 4.47 0.90 -1.80
C MET A 13 5.78 0.50 -2.49
N GLY A 14 5.81 0.38 -3.82
CA GLY A 14 7.00 -0.01 -4.57
C GLY A 14 7.42 -1.47 -4.41
N LEU A 15 6.54 -2.33 -3.87
CA LEU A 15 6.88 -3.72 -3.58
C LEU A 15 6.55 -4.66 -4.75
N THR A 16 7.44 -5.61 -5.01
CA THR A 16 7.14 -6.81 -5.80
C THR A 16 6.18 -7.74 -5.05
N GLY A 17 5.57 -8.69 -5.76
CA GLY A 17 4.67 -9.67 -5.16
C GLY A 17 5.34 -10.53 -4.10
N ASP A 18 6.60 -10.91 -4.33
CA ASP A 18 7.37 -11.77 -3.43
C ASP A 18 7.82 -11.00 -2.17
N GLU A 19 8.27 -9.75 -2.31
CA GLU A 19 8.60 -8.90 -1.15
C GLU A 19 7.38 -8.67 -0.24
N LEU A 20 6.20 -8.45 -0.83
CA LEU A 20 4.98 -8.35 -0.03
C LEU A 20 4.66 -9.68 0.67
N ALA A 21 4.82 -10.80 -0.03
CA ALA A 21 4.55 -12.12 0.52
C ALA A 21 5.43 -12.42 1.73
N GLU A 22 6.73 -12.09 1.62
CA GLU A 22 7.69 -12.20 2.73
C GLU A 22 7.26 -11.34 3.93
N ARG A 23 6.97 -10.05 3.72
CA ARG A 23 6.51 -9.14 4.79
C ARG A 23 5.20 -9.58 5.45
N MET A 24 4.36 -10.31 4.72
CA MET A 24 3.08 -10.80 5.21
C MET A 24 3.15 -12.21 5.81
N HIS A 25 4.31 -12.88 5.70
CA HIS A 25 4.52 -14.28 6.07
C HIS A 25 3.53 -15.22 5.36
N VAL A 26 3.41 -15.07 4.04
CA VAL A 26 2.59 -15.92 3.15
C VAL A 26 3.40 -16.28 1.89
N SER A 27 2.89 -17.20 1.06
CA SER A 27 3.56 -17.54 -0.19
C SER A 27 3.29 -16.51 -1.29
N GLY A 28 4.27 -16.29 -2.18
CA GLY A 28 4.09 -15.43 -3.37
C GLY A 28 2.94 -15.89 -4.27
N ASN A 29 2.75 -17.20 -4.40
CA ASN A 29 1.61 -17.76 -5.12
C ASN A 29 0.26 -17.39 -4.47
N TYR A 30 0.20 -17.34 -3.13
CA TYR A 30 -1.01 -16.91 -2.43
C TYR A 30 -1.33 -15.44 -2.74
N ILE A 31 -0.34 -14.54 -2.69
CA ILE A 31 -0.50 -13.15 -3.11
C ILE A 31 -1.00 -13.06 -4.56
N ARG A 32 -0.40 -13.82 -5.48
CA ARG A 32 -0.83 -13.85 -6.89
C ARG A 32 -2.29 -14.28 -7.06
N LEU A 33 -2.73 -15.30 -6.33
CA LEU A 33 -4.13 -15.76 -6.38
C LEU A 33 -5.09 -14.70 -5.86
N VAL A 34 -4.72 -14.01 -4.78
CA VAL A 34 -5.50 -12.89 -4.23
C VAL A 34 -5.59 -11.74 -5.23
N GLU A 35 -4.46 -11.31 -5.79
CA GLU A 35 -4.40 -10.17 -6.73
C GLU A 35 -5.15 -10.41 -8.04
N THR A 36 -5.30 -11.67 -8.43
CA THR A 36 -6.06 -12.08 -9.62
C THR A 36 -7.52 -12.41 -9.32
N ASN A 37 -8.00 -12.14 -8.09
CA ASN A 37 -9.33 -12.48 -7.58
C ASN A 37 -9.66 -13.99 -7.63
N LYS A 38 -8.66 -14.85 -7.80
CA LYS A 38 -8.82 -16.32 -7.71
C LYS A 38 -8.99 -16.78 -6.25
N LYS A 39 -8.59 -15.95 -5.30
CA LYS A 39 -8.92 -16.06 -3.87
C LYS A 39 -9.37 -14.69 -3.35
N PRO A 40 -10.31 -14.65 -2.38
CA PRO A 40 -10.70 -13.40 -1.75
C PRO A 40 -9.56 -12.84 -0.89
N VAL A 41 -9.54 -11.52 -0.72
CA VAL A 41 -8.71 -10.87 0.31
C VAL A 41 -9.37 -11.17 1.66
N SER A 42 -8.69 -11.87 2.55
CA SER A 42 -9.19 -12.09 3.91
C SER A 42 -9.05 -10.82 4.75
N GLU A 43 -9.87 -10.68 5.79
CA GLU A 43 -9.81 -9.55 6.72
C GLU A 43 -8.41 -9.37 7.34
N LEU A 44 -7.75 -10.48 7.70
CA LEU A 44 -6.38 -10.44 8.23
C LEU A 44 -5.37 -9.90 7.18
N LEU A 45 -5.52 -10.29 5.91
CA LEU A 45 -4.64 -9.83 4.85
C LEU A 45 -4.87 -8.35 4.52
N GLU A 46 -6.13 -7.92 4.55
CA GLU A 46 -6.54 -6.52 4.44
C GLU A 46 -5.98 -5.67 5.59
N TYR A 47 -6.06 -6.16 6.83
CA TYR A 47 -5.43 -5.51 7.98
C TYR A 47 -3.91 -5.38 7.79
N LYS A 48 -3.23 -6.48 7.42
CA LYS A 48 -1.78 -6.50 7.21
C LYS A 48 -1.33 -5.51 6.14
N ILE A 49 -2.02 -5.44 4.98
CA ILE A 49 -1.61 -4.52 3.91
C ILE A 49 -1.83 -3.05 4.30
N MET A 50 -2.90 -2.78 5.06
CA MET A 50 -3.17 -1.44 5.55
C MET A 50 -2.18 -1.00 6.62
N ASP A 51 -1.74 -1.91 7.50
CA ASP A 51 -0.65 -1.62 8.44
C ASP A 51 0.66 -1.30 7.73
N GLN A 52 1.04 -2.09 6.71
CA GLN A 52 2.21 -1.83 5.87
C GLN A 52 2.14 -0.46 5.19
N LEU A 53 0.98 -0.12 4.61
CA LEU A 53 0.77 1.18 3.96
C LEU A 53 0.91 2.34 4.96
N ARG A 54 0.34 2.23 6.16
CA ARG A 54 0.47 3.26 7.20
C ARG A 54 1.92 3.45 7.64
N ARG A 55 2.67 2.36 7.79
CA ARG A 55 4.11 2.41 8.10
C ARG A 55 4.89 3.08 6.97
N ALA A 56 4.61 2.73 5.72
CA ALA A 56 5.26 3.32 4.55
C ALA A 56 5.00 4.83 4.46
N ILE A 57 3.73 5.26 4.58
CA ILE A 57 3.36 6.68 4.59
C ILE A 57 4.09 7.43 5.70
N ASN A 58 4.24 6.84 6.89
CA ASN A 58 4.89 7.48 8.04
C ASN A 58 6.41 7.26 8.10
N SER A 59 7.01 6.65 7.09
CA SER A 59 8.44 6.46 7.02
C SER A 59 9.19 7.73 6.57
N ASP A 60 10.51 7.69 6.68
CA ASP A 60 11.40 8.73 6.18
C ASP A 60 11.68 8.66 4.67
N ASP A 61 11.00 7.74 3.97
CA ASP A 61 11.16 7.52 2.54
C ASP A 61 10.85 8.82 1.75
N PRO A 62 11.79 9.27 0.88
CA PRO A 62 11.64 10.51 0.12
C PRO A 62 10.37 10.58 -0.74
N LEU A 63 9.91 9.45 -1.30
CA LEU A 63 8.70 9.41 -2.11
C LEU A 63 7.47 9.75 -1.27
N PHE A 64 7.36 9.15 -0.09
CA PHE A 64 6.23 9.39 0.81
C PHE A 64 6.28 10.79 1.42
N LYS A 65 7.47 11.35 1.66
CA LYS A 65 7.63 12.77 2.04
C LYS A 65 7.11 13.70 0.95
N LEU A 66 7.56 13.52 -0.29
CA LEU A 66 7.11 14.30 -1.44
C LEU A 66 5.58 14.20 -1.63
N LEU A 67 5.02 13.00 -1.54
CA LEU A 67 3.56 12.81 -1.66
C LEU A 67 2.79 13.55 -0.56
N LYS A 68 3.29 13.55 0.68
CA LYS A 68 2.68 14.31 1.78
C LYS A 68 2.71 15.81 1.50
N GLU A 69 3.84 16.33 1.00
CA GLU A 69 3.98 17.75 0.64
C GLU A 69 3.02 18.14 -0.49
N LEU A 70 2.95 17.33 -1.56
CA LEU A 70 2.09 17.59 -2.72
C LEU A 70 0.59 17.51 -2.42
N LEU A 71 0.20 16.62 -1.49
CA LEU A 71 -1.20 16.38 -1.13
C LEU A 71 -1.64 17.20 0.10
N SER A 72 -0.72 17.88 0.77
CA SER A 72 -1.06 18.79 1.85
C SER A 72 -1.89 19.95 1.27
N PRO A 73 -3.02 20.33 1.89
CA PRO A 73 -3.77 21.49 1.44
C PRO A 73 -2.82 22.69 1.38
N GLN A 74 -2.73 23.34 0.22
CA GLN A 74 -2.00 24.61 0.11
C GLN A 74 -2.66 25.57 1.10
N SER A 75 -2.00 25.86 2.23
CA SER A 75 -2.45 26.92 3.12
C SER A 75 -2.52 28.18 2.28
N SER A 76 -3.71 28.77 2.22
CA SER A 76 -4.07 29.94 1.42
C SER A 76 -3.06 31.08 1.61
N ALA A 77 -2.02 31.09 0.79
CA ALA A 77 -1.22 32.26 0.51
C ALA A 77 -2.03 33.16 -0.44
N ASN A 78 -3.12 33.70 0.10
CA ASN A 78 -3.84 34.85 -0.42
C ASN A 78 -4.34 35.63 0.80
N GLN A 79 -3.39 36.20 1.53
CA GLN A 79 -3.63 37.42 2.30
C GLN A 79 -3.14 38.57 1.42
N PHE A 80 -4.07 39.13 0.65
CA PHE A 80 -3.98 40.48 0.10
C PHE A 80 -5.08 41.31 0.75
#